data_AF-A0A376U914-F1
#
_entry.id   AF-A0A376U914-F1
#
_cell.length_a   1.000
_cell.length_b   1.000
_cell.length_c   1.000
_cell.angle_alpha   90.00
_cell.angle_beta   90.00
_cell.angle_gamma   90.00
#
_symmetry.space_group_name_H-M   'P 1'
#
loop_
_entity.id
_entity.type
_entity.pdbx_description
1 polymer ?
#
loop_
_entity_poly.entity_id
_entity_poly.type
_entity_poly.pdbx_seq_one_letter_code
_entity_poly.pdbx_strand_id
1 'polypeptide(L)'
;MTQLGVPSTVRGSFAGTAQVFQETMNSQVILIIAAIATVYIVLGILYESYVHPLTILSTLPSAGVGALLALELFNAPFSLIALIGIMLLIGIVKKNAIMMVDFALEAQRHGNLTPQEAIFQACLLRFRPIMMTTLAALFGALPLVLSGGDGSELRQPLGITIVGGLVMSQLLTLYTTPVVYLFFRPSAAAFFA
;
A
#
# COMPACT_ATOMS: atom_id res chain seq x y z
N MET A 1 -16.07 -18.50 -26.69
CA MET A 1 -16.36 -19.92 -27.03
C MET A 1 -17.64 -20.10 -27.84
N THR A 2 -18.58 -19.14 -27.83
CA THR A 2 -19.79 -19.15 -28.69
C THR A 2 -19.54 -18.88 -30.17
N GLN A 3 -18.36 -18.40 -30.56
CA GLN A 3 -17.96 -18.20 -31.97
C GLN A 3 -17.29 -19.42 -32.63
N LEU A 4 -16.94 -20.48 -31.87
CA LEU A 4 -16.24 -21.66 -32.40
C LEU A 4 -17.13 -22.89 -32.66
N GLY A 5 -18.44 -22.82 -32.41
CA GLY A 5 -19.38 -23.91 -32.74
C GLY A 5 -19.15 -25.23 -32.00
N VAL A 6 -18.47 -25.21 -30.85
CA VAL A 6 -18.18 -26.41 -30.05
C VAL A 6 -19.39 -26.86 -29.19
N PRO A 7 -19.63 -28.17 -29.01
CA PRO A 7 -20.71 -28.69 -28.17
C PRO A 7 -20.60 -28.20 -26.72
N SER A 8 -21.74 -27.99 -26.05
CA SER A 8 -21.81 -27.52 -24.65
C SER A 8 -21.18 -28.45 -23.61
N THR A 9 -20.82 -29.67 -24.02
CA THR A 9 -20.09 -30.67 -23.20
C THR A 9 -18.57 -30.48 -23.24
N VAL A 10 -18.03 -29.70 -24.18
CA VAL A 10 -16.58 -29.46 -24.31
C VAL A 10 -16.19 -28.21 -23.53
N ARG A 11 -15.49 -28.40 -22.40
CA ARG A 11 -14.83 -27.30 -21.67
C ARG A 11 -13.39 -27.17 -22.16
N GLY A 12 -13.06 -26.05 -22.79
CA GLY A 12 -11.67 -25.72 -23.09
C GLY A 12 -10.95 -25.25 -21.82
N SER A 13 -9.87 -25.93 -21.44
CA SER A 13 -8.93 -25.45 -20.44
C SER A 13 -7.68 -24.92 -21.13
N PHE A 14 -7.06 -23.89 -20.56
CA PHE A 14 -5.71 -23.53 -20.94
C PHE A 14 -4.77 -24.68 -20.56
N ALA A 15 -3.79 -25.01 -21.40
CA ALA A 15 -2.79 -26.05 -21.18
C ALA A 15 -1.40 -25.50 -21.47
N GLY A 16 -0.36 -26.05 -20.84
CA GLY A 16 1.02 -25.59 -20.99
C GLY A 16 1.26 -24.24 -20.31
N THR A 17 1.98 -23.33 -20.99
CA THR A 17 2.39 -22.03 -20.42
C THR A 17 1.21 -21.14 -20.04
N ALA A 18 0.09 -21.23 -20.75
CA ALA A 18 -1.12 -20.47 -20.46
C ALA A 18 -1.81 -20.91 -19.15
N GLN A 19 -1.77 -22.21 -18.81
CA GLN A 19 -2.28 -22.72 -17.54
C GLN A 19 -1.42 -22.23 -16.37
N VAL A 20 -0.10 -22.33 -16.52
CA VAL A 20 0.86 -21.88 -15.50
C VAL A 20 0.74 -20.37 -15.27
N PHE A 21 0.51 -19.57 -16.32
CA PHE A 21 0.25 -18.14 -16.18
C PHE A 21 -1.02 -17.87 -15.36
N GLN A 22 -2.12 -18.58 -15.63
CA GLN A 22 -3.38 -18.43 -14.89
C GLN A 22 -3.24 -18.84 -13.42
N GLU A 23 -2.54 -19.96 -13.14
CA GLU A 23 -2.25 -20.41 -11.78
C GLU A 23 -1.35 -19.42 -11.02
N THR A 24 -0.37 -18.83 -11.71
CA THR A 24 0.51 -17.80 -11.14
C THR A 24 -0.29 -16.53 -10.79
N MET A 25 -1.17 -16.07 -11.68
CA MET A 25 -2.04 -14.91 -11.42
C MET A 25 -2.96 -15.13 -10.22
N ASN A 26 -3.61 -16.30 -10.12
CA ASN A 26 -4.45 -16.62 -8.96
C ASN A 26 -3.64 -16.69 -7.66
N SER A 27 -2.45 -17.27 -7.70
CA SER A 27 -1.56 -17.37 -6.54
C SER A 27 -1.10 -15.98 -6.06
N GLN A 28 -0.83 -15.04 -6.99
CA GLN A 28 -0.47 -13.66 -6.63
C GLN A 28 -1.58 -12.94 -5.84
N VAL A 29 -2.84 -13.11 -6.24
CA VAL A 29 -3.97 -12.50 -5.52
C VAL A 29 -4.08 -13.07 -4.10
N ILE A 30 -3.92 -14.39 -3.94
CA ILE A 30 -3.93 -15.04 -2.62
C ILE A 30 -2.79 -14.50 -1.75
N LEU A 31 -1.59 -14.32 -2.30
CA LEU A 31 -0.45 -13.76 -1.58
C LEU A 31 -0.70 -12.31 -1.12
N ILE A 32 -1.33 -11.48 -1.95
CA ILE A 32 -1.71 -10.11 -1.56
C ILE A 32 -2.68 -10.15 -0.37
N ILE A 33 -3.73 -10.97 -0.45
CA ILE A 33 -4.74 -11.08 0.60
C ILE A 33 -4.10 -11.58 1.90
N ALA A 34 -3.27 -12.61 1.82
CA ALA A 34 -2.55 -13.15 2.96
C ALA A 34 -1.64 -12.10 3.59
N ALA A 35 -0.90 -11.32 2.80
CA ALA A 35 -0.03 -10.25 3.29
C ALA A 35 -0.82 -9.15 4.03
N ILE A 36 -1.93 -8.69 3.45
CA ILE A 36 -2.81 -7.69 4.08
C ILE A 36 -3.38 -8.24 5.40
N ALA A 37 -3.84 -9.49 5.41
CA ALA A 37 -4.36 -10.14 6.62
C ALA A 37 -3.30 -10.26 7.72
N THR A 38 -2.09 -10.70 7.39
CA THR A 38 -0.98 -10.75 8.36
C THR A 38 -0.66 -9.37 8.93
N VAL A 39 -0.61 -8.34 8.08
CA VAL A 39 -0.35 -6.96 8.50
C VAL A 39 -1.46 -6.42 9.42
N TYR A 40 -2.72 -6.75 9.13
CA TYR A 40 -3.86 -6.39 9.97
C TYR A 40 -3.75 -7.01 11.36
N ILE A 41 -3.47 -8.31 11.45
CA ILE A 41 -3.35 -9.04 12.72
C ILE A 41 -2.23 -8.46 13.58
N VAL A 42 -1.05 -8.22 13.00
CA VAL A 42 0.09 -7.64 13.72
C VAL A 42 -0.24 -6.26 14.28
N LEU A 43 -0.99 -5.43 13.55
CA LEU A 43 -1.41 -4.11 14.04
C LEU A 43 -2.51 -4.17 15.08
N GLY A 44 -3.47 -5.08 14.92
CA GLY A 44 -4.53 -5.29 15.91
C GLY A 44 -3.95 -5.68 17.26
N ILE A 45 -2.92 -6.55 17.26
CA ILE A 45 -2.19 -6.91 18.47
C ILE A 45 -1.39 -5.71 19.02
N LEU A 46 -0.74 -4.92 18.15
CA LEU A 46 0.12 -3.81 18.57
C LEU A 46 -0.66 -2.64 19.23
N TYR A 47 -1.86 -2.33 18.74
CA TYR A 47 -2.65 -1.17 19.19
C TYR A 47 -3.80 -1.54 20.13
N GLU A 48 -3.97 -2.83 20.46
CA GLU A 48 -5.09 -3.37 21.25
C GLU A 48 -6.48 -2.85 20.79
N SER A 49 -6.60 -2.48 19.52
CA SER A 49 -7.77 -1.80 18.96
C SER A 49 -7.96 -2.19 17.50
N TYR A 50 -9.20 -2.46 17.11
CA TYR A 50 -9.57 -2.87 15.75
C TYR A 50 -9.69 -1.68 14.76
N VAL A 51 -9.85 -0.45 15.28
CA VAL A 51 -10.14 0.74 14.45
C VAL A 51 -8.87 1.38 13.87
N HIS A 52 -7.80 1.45 14.67
CA HIS A 52 -6.52 2.03 14.23
C HIS A 52 -5.84 1.25 13.10
N PRO A 53 -5.78 -0.11 13.12
CA PRO A 53 -5.28 -0.91 12.02
C PRO A 53 -6.01 -0.66 10.70
N LEU A 54 -7.34 -0.51 10.75
CA LEU A 54 -8.18 -0.31 9.58
C LEU A 54 -7.95 1.08 8.95
N THR A 55 -7.80 2.10 9.80
CA THR A 55 -7.42 3.46 9.37
C THR A 55 -6.06 3.45 8.65
N ILE A 56 -5.08 2.72 9.20
CA ILE A 56 -3.74 2.63 8.62
C ILE A 56 -3.77 1.83 7.30
N LEU A 57 -4.50 0.72 7.24
CA LEU A 57 -4.64 -0.09 6.03
C LEU A 57 -5.36 0.64 4.88
N SER A 58 -6.20 1.64 5.19
CA SER A 58 -6.86 2.47 4.17
C SER A 58 -5.88 3.26 3.29
N THR A 59 -4.62 3.38 3.71
CA THR A 59 -3.54 4.01 2.94
C THR A 59 -2.82 3.04 1.99
N LEU A 60 -3.10 1.73 2.05
CA LEU A 60 -2.51 0.75 1.14
C LEU A 60 -3.05 0.82 -0.29
N PRO A 61 -4.36 1.01 -0.53
CA PRO A 61 -4.90 1.13 -1.88
C PRO A 61 -4.24 2.26 -2.67
N SER A 62 -3.95 3.41 -2.04
CA SER A 62 -3.30 4.53 -2.71
C SER A 62 -1.86 4.22 -3.12
N ALA A 63 -1.10 3.49 -2.30
CA ALA A 63 0.23 3.00 -2.65
C ALA A 63 0.20 1.97 -3.77
N GLY A 64 -0.75 1.03 -3.72
CA GLY A 64 -0.96 0.03 -4.77
C GLY A 64 -1.31 0.67 -6.11
N VAL A 65 -2.24 1.62 -6.13
CA VAL A 65 -2.63 2.37 -7.34
C VAL A 65 -1.43 3.15 -7.89
N GLY A 66 -0.65 3.83 -7.04
CA GLY A 66 0.56 4.53 -7.45
C GLY A 66 1.61 3.62 -8.10
N ALA A 67 1.80 2.43 -7.54
CA ALA A 67 2.72 1.43 -8.05
C ALA A 67 2.27 0.85 -9.40
N LEU A 68 0.98 0.49 -9.52
CA LEU A 68 0.40 -0.05 -10.75
C LEU A 68 0.42 0.98 -11.89
N LEU A 69 0.05 2.24 -11.59
CA LEU A 69 0.10 3.33 -12.57
C LEU A 69 1.53 3.58 -13.07
N ALA A 70 2.54 3.49 -12.20
CA ALA A 70 3.92 3.65 -12.64
C ALA A 70 4.38 2.48 -13.52
N LEU A 71 4.00 1.24 -13.21
CA LEU A 71 4.30 0.10 -14.07
C LEU A 71 3.67 0.28 -15.46
N GLU A 72 2.44 0.76 -15.53
CA GLU A 72 1.74 1.05 -16.79
C GLU A 72 2.44 2.18 -17.57
N LEU A 73 2.77 3.29 -16.91
CA LEU A 73 3.46 4.43 -17.54
C LEU A 73 4.85 4.07 -18.11
N PHE A 74 5.59 3.22 -17.40
CA PHE A 74 6.92 2.77 -17.82
C PHE A 74 6.88 1.48 -18.67
N ASN A 75 5.69 1.00 -19.06
CA ASN A 75 5.48 -0.25 -19.81
C ASN A 75 6.21 -1.46 -19.20
N ALA A 76 6.32 -1.51 -17.87
CA ALA A 76 6.95 -2.60 -17.15
C ALA A 76 5.92 -3.70 -16.83
N PRO A 77 6.28 -4.98 -16.97
CA PRO A 77 5.35 -6.07 -16.72
C PRO A 77 5.00 -6.17 -15.23
N PHE A 78 3.74 -6.45 -14.93
CA PHE A 78 3.32 -6.87 -13.59
C PHE A 78 3.85 -8.28 -13.32
N SER A 79 5.00 -8.36 -12.63
CA SER A 79 5.69 -9.60 -12.31
C SER A 79 5.65 -9.89 -10.80
N LEU A 80 6.08 -11.10 -10.41
CA LEU A 80 6.26 -11.46 -9.00
C LEU A 80 7.17 -10.44 -8.27
N ILE A 81 8.12 -9.87 -8.99
CA ILE A 81 9.09 -8.92 -8.43
C ILE A 81 8.46 -7.54 -8.21
N ALA A 82 7.58 -7.10 -9.12
CA ALA A 82 6.74 -5.93 -8.91
C ALA A 82 5.84 -6.13 -7.68
N LEU A 83 5.30 -7.34 -7.48
CA LEU A 83 4.51 -7.68 -6.29
C LEU A 83 5.33 -7.54 -5.00
N ILE A 84 6.59 -7.99 -4.98
CA ILE A 84 7.50 -7.77 -3.83
C ILE A 84 7.68 -6.27 -3.58
N GLY A 85 7.82 -5.45 -4.63
CA GLY A 85 7.86 -4.00 -4.52
C GLY A 85 6.61 -3.41 -3.85
N ILE A 86 5.42 -3.88 -4.23
CA ILE A 86 4.15 -3.49 -3.58
C ILE A 86 4.16 -3.90 -2.11
N MET A 87 4.64 -5.11 -1.80
CA MET A 87 4.74 -5.59 -0.41
C MET A 87 5.70 -4.74 0.43
N LEU A 88 6.81 -4.27 -0.15
CA LEU A 88 7.74 -3.34 0.52
C LEU A 88 7.09 -1.97 0.77
N LEU A 89 6.31 -1.48 -0.19
CA LEU A 89 5.56 -0.23 -0.04
C LEU A 89 4.59 -0.27 1.14
N ILE A 90 3.95 -1.42 1.39
CA ILE A 90 3.09 -1.60 2.57
C ILE A 90 3.86 -1.24 3.84
N GLY A 91 5.12 -1.63 3.99
CA GLY A 91 5.91 -1.29 5.17
C GLY A 91 6.28 0.20 5.24
N ILE A 92 6.79 0.74 4.13
CA ILE A 92 7.33 2.10 4.07
C ILE A 92 6.23 3.16 4.29
N VAL A 93 5.11 3.02 3.57
CA VAL A 93 4.00 3.97 3.62
C VAL A 93 3.27 3.91 4.96
N LYS A 94 3.05 2.69 5.47
CA LYS A 94 2.37 2.45 6.74
C LYS A 94 3.11 3.03 7.93
N LYS A 95 4.45 3.03 7.93
CA LYS A 95 5.24 3.70 8.99
C LYS A 95 4.86 5.18 9.10
N ASN A 96 4.67 5.87 7.97
CA ASN A 96 4.32 7.29 7.97
C ASN A 96 2.89 7.52 8.52
N ALA A 97 1.93 6.66 8.16
CA ALA A 97 0.56 6.71 8.69
C ALA A 97 0.52 6.40 10.21
N ILE A 98 1.24 5.36 10.64
CA ILE A 98 1.41 5.00 12.06
C ILE A 98 1.91 6.19 12.87
N MET A 99 3.02 6.81 12.46
CA MET A 99 3.62 7.92 13.21
C MET A 99 2.70 9.14 13.31
N MET A 100 1.81 9.35 12.35
CA MET A 100 0.84 10.45 12.35
C MET A 100 -0.32 10.17 13.31
N VAL A 101 -0.90 8.97 13.25
CA VAL A 101 -2.01 8.56 14.12
C VAL A 101 -1.55 8.47 15.57
N ASP A 102 -0.36 7.93 15.82
CA ASP A 102 0.21 7.79 17.15
C ASP A 102 0.45 9.15 17.81
N PHE A 103 1.03 10.11 17.06
CA PHE A 103 1.24 11.47 17.55
C PHE A 103 -0.09 12.21 17.81
N ALA A 104 -1.10 11.99 16.96
CA ALA A 104 -2.42 12.59 17.15
C ALA A 104 -3.13 12.02 18.40
N LEU A 105 -3.01 10.71 18.66
CA LEU A 105 -3.53 10.06 19.87
C LEU A 105 -2.83 10.57 21.13
N GLU A 106 -1.50 10.71 21.09
CA GLU A 106 -0.73 11.23 22.21
C GLU A 106 -1.09 12.70 22.51
N ALA A 107 -1.23 13.52 21.47
CA ALA A 107 -1.65 14.92 21.59
C ALA A 107 -3.08 15.07 22.15
N GLN A 108 -4.00 14.15 21.81
CA GLN A 108 -5.33 14.11 22.44
C GLN A 108 -5.27 13.74 23.92
N ARG A 109 -4.48 12.71 24.26
CA ARG A 109 -4.40 12.18 25.64
C ARG A 109 -3.69 13.15 26.59
N HIS A 110 -2.64 13.83 26.15
CA HIS A 110 -1.84 14.72 27.00
C HIS A 110 -2.22 16.19 26.87
N GLY A 111 -2.83 16.60 25.76
CA GLY A 111 -3.08 18.01 25.45
C GLY A 111 -4.51 18.50 25.65
N ASN A 112 -5.49 17.64 25.94
CA ASN A 112 -6.93 17.97 25.89
C ASN A 112 -7.35 18.64 24.56
N LEU A 113 -6.58 18.44 23.49
CA LEU A 113 -6.81 19.05 22.19
C LEU A 113 -7.99 18.37 21.50
N THR A 114 -8.75 19.15 20.74
CA THR A 114 -9.74 18.54 19.86
C THR A 114 -9.03 17.68 18.81
N PRO A 115 -9.65 16.60 18.31
CA PRO A 115 -9.04 15.73 17.29
C PRO A 115 -8.57 16.44 16.04
N GLN A 116 -9.26 17.52 15.67
CA GLN A 116 -8.91 18.35 14.52
C GLN A 116 -7.59 19.08 14.79
N GLU A 117 -7.43 19.67 15.97
CA GLU A 117 -6.20 20.34 16.38
C GLU A 117 -5.05 19.35 16.56
N ALA A 118 -5.30 18.20 17.19
CA ALA A 118 -4.31 17.17 17.42
C ALA A 118 -3.74 16.60 16.11
N ILE A 119 -4.60 16.29 15.14
CA ILE A 119 -4.12 15.76 13.85
C ILE A 119 -3.46 16.85 12.99
N PHE A 120 -3.95 18.09 13.07
CA PHE A 120 -3.31 19.21 12.38
C PHE A 120 -1.89 19.47 12.90
N GLN A 121 -1.72 19.46 14.23
CA GLN A 121 -0.42 19.58 14.86
C GLN A 121 0.50 18.39 14.50
N ALA A 122 -0.05 17.17 14.47
CA ALA A 122 0.68 15.98 14.02
C ALA A 122 1.16 16.13 12.56
N CYS A 123 0.32 16.63 11.66
CA CYS A 123 0.68 16.87 10.26
C CYS A 123 1.85 17.87 10.14
N LEU A 124 1.82 18.97 10.89
CA LEU A 124 2.89 19.99 10.84
C LEU A 124 4.23 19.45 11.34
N LEU A 125 4.24 18.73 12.47
CA LEU A 125 5.47 18.22 13.06
C LEU A 125 6.07 17.06 12.26
N ARG A 126 5.22 16.28 11.57
CA ARG A 126 5.66 15.11 10.81
C ARG A 126 5.95 15.40 9.34
N PHE A 127 5.52 16.54 8.79
CA PHE A 127 5.75 16.87 7.39
C PHE A 127 7.24 16.79 7.00
N ARG A 128 8.13 17.40 7.79
CA ARG A 128 9.58 17.36 7.54
C ARG A 128 10.17 15.92 7.61
N PRO A 129 9.94 15.14 8.70
CA PRO A 129 10.38 13.75 8.75
C PRO A 129 9.82 12.86 7.63
N ILE A 130 8.56 13.04 7.26
CA ILE A 130 7.91 12.24 6.22
C ILE A 130 8.53 12.54 4.84
N MET A 131 8.78 13.81 4.52
CA MET A 131 9.49 14.16 3.28
C MET A 131 10.90 13.58 3.26
N MET A 132 11.61 13.59 4.39
CA MET A 132 12.97 13.02 4.48
C MET A 132 13.00 11.52 4.16
N THR A 133 12.07 10.73 4.72
CA THR A 133 12.03 9.28 4.48
C THR A 133 11.63 8.95 3.05
N THR A 134 10.65 9.66 2.51
CA THR A 134 10.18 9.44 1.12
C THR A 134 11.26 9.81 0.12
N LEU A 135 11.96 10.94 0.31
CA LEU A 135 13.07 11.34 -0.55
C LEU A 135 14.25 10.35 -0.47
N ALA A 136 14.62 9.91 0.73
CA ALA A 136 15.69 8.91 0.90
C ALA A 136 15.36 7.60 0.18
N ALA A 137 14.12 7.12 0.31
CA ALA A 137 13.68 5.90 -0.37
C ALA A 137 13.58 6.09 -1.90
N LEU A 138 13.13 7.26 -2.37
CA LEU A 138 13.12 7.63 -3.80
C LEU A 138 14.53 7.62 -4.39
N PHE A 139 15.48 8.30 -3.76
CA PHE A 139 16.86 8.34 -4.23
C PHE A 139 17.56 6.99 -4.12
N GLY A 140 17.20 6.15 -3.14
CA GLY A 140 17.69 4.77 -3.05
C GLY A 140 17.12 3.84 -4.12
N ALA A 141 15.89 4.07 -4.58
CA ALA A 141 15.23 3.29 -5.62
C ALA A 141 15.54 3.79 -7.05
N LEU A 142 15.97 5.04 -7.20
CA LEU A 142 16.27 5.66 -8.50
C LEU A 142 17.31 4.88 -9.33
N PRO A 143 18.43 4.38 -8.75
CA PRO A 143 19.39 3.56 -9.49
C PRO A 143 18.81 2.25 -10.00
N LEU A 144 17.81 1.67 -9.32
CA LEU A 144 17.15 0.43 -9.75
C LEU A 144 16.29 0.64 -11.00
N VAL A 145 15.75 1.84 -11.17
CA VAL A 145 14.97 2.22 -12.38
C VAL A 145 15.90 2.47 -13.57
N LEU A 146 17.05 3.10 -13.31
CA LEU A 146 18.01 3.50 -14.35
C LEU A 146 19.05 2.41 -14.68
N SER A 147 19.07 1.29 -13.95
CA SER A 147 20.05 0.24 -14.17
C SER A 147 19.80 -0.47 -15.51
N GLY A 148 20.73 -0.33 -16.44
CA GLY A 148 20.83 -1.16 -17.66
C GLY A 148 21.94 -2.20 -17.50
N GLY A 149 21.71 -3.42 -18.01
CA GLY A 149 22.66 -4.54 -17.94
C GLY A 149 22.00 -5.85 -17.49
N ASP A 150 22.81 -6.88 -17.25
CA ASP A 150 22.33 -8.20 -16.83
C ASP A 150 21.57 -8.13 -15.50
N GLY A 151 20.38 -8.73 -15.45
CA GLY A 151 19.50 -8.70 -14.27
C GLY A 151 18.70 -7.41 -14.12
N SER A 152 18.75 -6.49 -15.09
CA SER A 152 17.88 -5.30 -15.13
C SER A 152 16.41 -5.68 -15.25
N GLU A 153 16.08 -6.80 -15.86
CA GLU A 153 14.72 -7.35 -15.97
C GLU A 153 14.09 -7.66 -14.60
N LEU A 154 14.90 -7.86 -13.56
CA LEU A 154 14.44 -8.06 -12.18
C LEU A 154 14.42 -6.74 -11.40
N ARG A 155 15.44 -5.90 -11.57
CA ARG A 155 15.61 -4.66 -10.77
C ARG A 155 14.69 -3.54 -11.20
N GLN A 156 14.46 -3.40 -12.50
CA GLN A 156 13.70 -2.30 -13.08
C GLN A 156 12.22 -2.34 -12.65
N PRO A 157 11.49 -3.48 -12.72
CA PRO A 157 10.11 -3.54 -12.22
C PRO A 157 10.02 -3.26 -10.72
N LEU A 158 10.99 -3.71 -9.92
CA LEU A 158 11.03 -3.44 -8.48
C LEU A 158 11.21 -1.95 -8.19
N GLY A 159 12.16 -1.30 -8.87
CA GLY A 159 12.43 0.13 -8.72
C GLY A 159 11.26 1.00 -9.14
N ILE A 160 10.65 0.71 -10.30
CA ILE A 160 9.50 1.48 -10.83
C ILE A 160 8.32 1.40 -9.85
N THR A 161 8.04 0.21 -9.34
CA THR A 161 6.97 -0.02 -8.36
C THR A 161 7.19 0.84 -7.13
N ILE A 162 8.41 0.83 -6.54
CA ILE A 162 8.73 1.59 -5.34
C ILE A 162 8.64 3.10 -5.59
N VAL A 163 9.25 3.61 -6.66
CA VAL A 163 9.25 5.03 -6.99
C VAL A 163 7.84 5.55 -7.22
N GLY A 164 7.06 4.86 -8.06
CA GLY A 164 5.69 5.21 -8.37
C GLY A 164 4.76 5.18 -7.16
N GLY A 165 4.84 4.09 -6.40
CA GLY A 165 4.06 3.91 -5.19
C GLY A 165 4.39 4.94 -4.11
N LEU A 166 5.66 5.30 -3.92
CA LEU A 166 6.05 6.32 -2.93
C LEU A 166 5.58 7.72 -3.32
N VAL A 167 5.74 8.13 -4.58
CA VAL A 167 5.34 9.47 -5.02
C VAL A 167 3.83 9.67 -4.83
N MET A 168 3.03 8.73 -5.32
CA MET A 168 1.58 8.82 -5.19
C MET A 168 1.10 8.58 -3.76
N SER A 169 1.59 7.54 -3.07
CA SER A 169 1.16 7.28 -1.69
C SER A 169 1.49 8.42 -0.77
N GLN A 170 2.60 9.14 -0.97
CA GLN A 170 2.98 10.21 -0.08
C GLN A 170 2.00 11.40 -0.14
N LEU A 171 1.56 11.75 -1.35
CA LEU A 171 0.55 12.78 -1.55
C LEU A 171 -0.80 12.34 -0.97
N LEU A 172 -1.23 11.13 -1.32
CA LEU A 172 -2.50 10.58 -0.88
C LEU A 172 -2.54 10.31 0.63
N THR A 173 -1.44 9.91 1.26
CA THR A 173 -1.39 9.61 2.71
C THR A 173 -1.47 10.87 3.54
N LEU A 174 -0.77 11.95 3.17
CA LEU A 174 -0.84 13.23 3.88
C LEU A 174 -2.25 13.84 3.87
N TYR A 175 -3.03 13.55 2.82
CA TYR A 175 -4.40 14.04 2.68
C TYR A 175 -5.45 13.07 3.25
N THR A 176 -5.33 11.79 2.94
CA THR A 176 -6.35 10.77 3.27
C THR A 176 -6.29 10.37 4.73
N THR A 177 -5.10 10.29 5.34
CA THR A 177 -4.95 9.91 6.77
C THR A 177 -5.71 10.85 7.72
N PRO A 178 -5.59 12.19 7.62
CA PRO A 178 -6.35 13.08 8.50
C PRO A 178 -7.86 13.00 8.26
N VAL A 179 -8.30 12.88 7.02
CA VAL A 179 -9.73 12.76 6.68
C VAL A 179 -10.31 11.47 7.25
N VAL A 180 -9.65 10.34 7.04
CA VAL A 180 -10.10 9.03 7.54
C VAL A 180 -10.08 8.99 9.07
N TYR A 181 -9.05 9.54 9.71
CA TYR A 181 -8.98 9.63 11.17
C TYR A 181 -10.14 10.44 11.76
N LEU A 182 -10.48 11.59 11.15
CA LEU A 182 -11.64 12.38 11.59
C LEU A 182 -12.96 11.67 11.30
N PHE A 183 -13.05 10.91 10.20
CA PHE A 183 -14.26 10.19 9.79
C PHE A 183 -14.58 8.98 10.68
N PHE A 184 -13.58 8.27 11.21
CA PHE A 184 -13.81 7.15 12.13
C PHE A 184 -14.17 7.58 13.56
N ARG A 185 -14.24 8.89 13.84
CA ARG A 185 -14.53 9.42 15.18
C ARG A 185 -16.00 9.37 15.65
N PRO A 186 -17.05 9.49 14.81
CA PRO A 186 -18.42 9.45 15.31
C PRO A 186 -18.76 8.12 16.03
N SER A 187 -18.01 7.05 15.75
CA SER A 187 -18.24 5.71 16.29
C SER A 187 -17.26 5.26 17.38
N ALA A 188 -16.12 5.93 17.58
CA ALA A 188 -15.21 5.61 18.69
C ALA A 188 -15.71 6.18 20.03
N ALA A 189 -16.43 7.32 20.03
CA ALA A 189 -17.03 7.88 21.23
C ALA A 189 -18.27 7.10 21.72
N ALA A 190 -18.90 6.30 20.85
CA ALA A 190 -20.08 5.49 21.18
C ALA A 190 -19.73 4.06 21.66
N PHE A 191 -18.47 3.62 21.52
CA PHE A 191 -18.02 2.31 21.99
C PHE A 191 -17.24 2.38 23.33
N PHE A 192 -16.84 3.59 23.74
CA PHE A 192 -16.17 3.87 25.02
C PHE A 192 -17.06 4.63 26.03
N ALA A 193 -18.37 4.66 25.81
CA ALA A 193 -19.39 5.05 26.78
C ALA A 193 -20.25 3.83 27.14
#